data_AF-A0A9W9EH02-F1
#
_entry.id   AF-A0A9W9EH02-F1
#
_cell.length_a   1.000
_cell.length_b   1.000
_cell.length_c   1.000
_cell.angle_alpha   90.00
_cell.angle_beta   90.00
_cell.angle_gamma   90.00
#
_symmetry.space_group_name_H-M   'P 1'
#
loop_
_entity.id
_entity.type
_entity.pdbx_description
1 polymer ?
#
loop_
_entity_poly.entity_id
_entity_poly.type
_entity_poly.pdbx_seq_one_letter_code
_entity_poly.pdbx_strand_id
1 'polypeptide(L)'
;MVQLGLILFQALGLSALANAGLIPRQDTRPIYAIAHRVIRNSAVTAALDHGANAIEIDLTPEKNGWYADHDGKGTTAGGTAREVLEFMAKQRDNGKALTFVWLDVKDPDHCEKGSPCSIEALRDIVRDTLGKSGVRALWGFYQTQTTRSFKVIRDGLDKNEAMTFSGEHQEIVDTYSKDAPDVPIKQRVGDYGAAHIADGFGDCTEKSYNTCTELKQTSAERDDGKLGKVLSWTSDKTDTKRVEQLLGTAHIDGIIYGYHMADYDQNAKQAFDDIKNYVDKNKDTLRMASRDDVPW
;
A
#
# COMPACT_ATOMS: atom_id res chain seq x y z
N MET A 1 -32.72 -26.66 -74.55
CA MET A 1 -31.56 -26.15 -75.32
C MET A 1 -31.55 -24.63 -75.20
N VAL A 2 -30.34 -24.06 -75.17
CA VAL A 2 -29.99 -22.64 -74.97
C VAL A 2 -30.03 -22.18 -73.49
N GLN A 3 -29.13 -21.36 -72.97
CA GLN A 3 -27.66 -21.36 -72.85
C GLN A 3 -27.35 -20.26 -71.83
N LEU A 4 -26.34 -20.52 -70.99
CA LEU A 4 -25.61 -19.69 -70.03
C LEU A 4 -25.86 -18.16 -69.98
N GLY A 5 -25.90 -17.65 -68.75
CA GLY A 5 -25.52 -16.28 -68.38
C GLY A 5 -25.09 -16.21 -66.92
N LEU A 6 -23.78 -16.28 -66.68
CA LEU A 6 -23.11 -16.22 -65.38
C LEU A 6 -23.04 -14.74 -64.91
N ILE A 7 -23.52 -14.41 -63.71
CA ILE A 7 -23.12 -13.17 -63.01
C ILE A 7 -22.69 -13.53 -61.59
N LEU A 8 -21.40 -13.31 -61.36
CA LEU A 8 -20.68 -13.46 -60.11
C LEU A 8 -20.93 -12.21 -59.25
N PHE A 9 -21.60 -12.34 -58.11
CA PHE A 9 -21.63 -11.28 -57.09
C PHE A 9 -20.60 -11.60 -55.99
N GLN A 10 -19.49 -10.87 -56.00
CA GLN A 10 -18.56 -10.80 -54.86
C GLN A 10 -19.22 -9.94 -53.77
N ALA A 11 -19.60 -10.55 -52.65
CA ALA A 11 -19.92 -9.82 -51.44
C ALA A 11 -18.63 -9.58 -50.65
N LEU A 12 -18.13 -8.35 -50.71
CA LEU A 12 -17.07 -7.84 -49.84
C LEU A 12 -17.62 -7.74 -48.41
N GLY A 13 -17.06 -8.56 -47.51
CA GLY A 13 -17.33 -8.46 -46.07
C GLY A 13 -16.69 -7.20 -45.50
N LEU A 14 -17.50 -6.30 -44.94
CA LEU A 14 -17.03 -5.24 -44.06
C LEU A 14 -16.89 -5.81 -42.64
N SER A 15 -15.68 -6.20 -42.29
CA SER A 15 -15.27 -6.39 -40.89
C SER A 15 -14.98 -5.03 -40.28
N ALA A 16 -15.94 -4.45 -39.57
CA ALA A 16 -15.70 -3.28 -38.74
C ALA A 16 -14.87 -3.70 -37.52
N LEU A 17 -13.54 -3.61 -37.65
CA LEU A 17 -12.64 -3.64 -36.49
C LEU A 17 -12.86 -2.35 -35.70
N ALA A 18 -13.55 -2.47 -34.57
CA ALA A 18 -13.54 -1.45 -33.54
C ALA A 18 -12.10 -1.36 -33.00
N ASN A 19 -11.32 -0.43 -33.54
CA ASN A 19 -10.15 0.10 -32.87
C ASN A 19 -10.64 0.87 -31.64
N ALA A 20 -10.85 0.15 -30.54
CA ALA A 20 -10.74 0.74 -29.23
C ALA A 20 -9.31 1.26 -29.12
N GLY A 21 -9.13 2.55 -29.42
CA GLY A 21 -7.86 3.22 -29.21
C GLY A 21 -7.47 3.01 -27.77
N LEU A 22 -6.40 2.25 -27.55
CA LEU A 22 -5.67 2.25 -26.30
C LEU A 22 -5.23 3.70 -26.09
N ILE A 23 -5.98 4.44 -25.27
CA ILE A 23 -5.48 5.71 -24.70
C ILE A 23 -4.18 5.31 -24.00
N PRO A 24 -3.01 5.84 -24.40
CA PRO A 24 -1.78 5.57 -23.69
C PRO A 24 -2.02 5.90 -22.22
N ARG A 25 -1.84 4.92 -21.33
CA ARG A 25 -1.89 5.19 -19.88
C ARG A 25 -0.84 6.27 -19.66
N GLN A 26 -1.30 7.48 -19.35
CA GLN A 26 -0.41 8.61 -19.11
C GLN A 26 0.61 8.14 -18.06
N ASP A 27 1.91 8.15 -18.40
CA ASP A 27 3.06 7.63 -17.62
C ASP A 27 3.32 8.41 -16.31
N THR A 28 2.25 8.92 -15.71
CA THR A 28 2.25 9.62 -14.42
C THR A 28 2.40 8.61 -13.29
N ARG A 29 3.29 8.93 -12.36
CA ARG A 29 3.59 8.09 -11.20
C ARG A 29 2.37 8.04 -10.27
N PRO A 30 1.84 6.84 -9.95
CA PRO A 30 0.72 6.71 -9.03
C PRO A 30 1.17 7.00 -7.59
N ILE A 31 0.40 7.83 -6.88
CA ILE A 31 0.61 8.16 -5.47
C ILE A 31 -0.42 7.47 -4.59
N TYR A 32 0.06 6.83 -3.54
CA TYR A 32 -0.74 6.14 -2.54
C TYR A 32 -0.90 7.00 -1.28
N ALA A 33 -2.12 7.45 -1.01
CA ALA A 33 -2.49 8.08 0.26
C ALA A 33 -3.00 6.99 1.20
N ILE A 34 -2.19 6.67 2.20
CA ILE A 34 -2.40 5.54 3.11
C ILE A 34 -3.00 6.10 4.41
N ALA A 35 -4.25 5.79 4.70
CA ALA A 35 -4.87 6.26 5.95
C ALA A 35 -4.27 5.52 7.15
N HIS A 36 -3.78 6.26 8.16
CA HIS A 36 -3.12 5.72 9.34
C HIS A 36 -4.09 5.16 10.39
N ARG A 37 -3.74 4.05 11.04
CA ARG A 37 -4.40 3.49 12.23
C ARG A 37 -5.91 3.30 12.03
N VAL A 38 -6.28 2.66 10.92
CA VAL A 38 -7.69 2.42 10.56
C VAL A 38 -8.15 1.09 11.14
N ILE A 39 -8.49 1.12 12.43
CA ILE A 39 -8.82 -0.11 13.19
C ILE A 39 -10.33 -0.39 13.31
N ARG A 40 -11.22 0.50 12.83
CA ARG A 40 -12.69 0.37 12.94
C ARG A 40 -13.39 0.53 11.58
N ASN A 41 -14.55 -0.08 11.39
CA ASN A 41 -15.34 0.05 10.16
C ASN A 41 -15.77 1.49 9.84
N SER A 42 -16.06 2.30 10.86
CA SER A 42 -16.35 3.74 10.68
C SER A 42 -15.13 4.50 10.15
N ALA A 43 -13.94 4.17 10.65
CA ALA A 43 -12.67 4.73 10.19
C ALA A 43 -12.37 4.33 8.73
N VAL A 44 -12.65 3.07 8.36
CA VAL A 44 -12.56 2.61 6.95
C VAL A 44 -13.47 3.45 6.06
N THR A 45 -14.71 3.67 6.48
CA THR A 45 -15.67 4.49 5.73
C THR A 45 -15.15 5.91 5.55
N ALA A 46 -14.73 6.57 6.64
CA ALA A 46 -14.19 7.92 6.60
C ALA A 46 -12.96 8.03 5.68
N ALA A 47 -11.97 7.14 5.82
CA ALA A 47 -10.77 7.13 5.00
C ALA A 47 -11.09 7.01 3.51
N LEU A 48 -11.95 6.07 3.13
CA LEU A 48 -12.34 5.84 1.74
C LEU A 48 -13.30 6.90 1.18
N ASP A 49 -14.02 7.63 2.03
CA ASP A 49 -14.83 8.79 1.64
C ASP A 49 -13.97 10.04 1.43
N HIS A 50 -12.89 10.20 2.21
CA HIS A 50 -11.90 11.25 1.99
C HIS A 50 -11.11 11.05 0.69
N GLY A 51 -10.92 9.79 0.29
CA GLY A 51 -10.25 9.43 -0.97
C GLY A 51 -8.98 8.61 -0.78
N ALA A 52 -8.73 8.07 0.41
CA ALA A 52 -7.66 7.11 0.63
C ALA A 52 -7.75 5.97 -0.40
N ASN A 53 -6.62 5.63 -1.00
CA ASN A 53 -6.49 4.51 -1.94
C ASN A 53 -5.62 3.38 -1.38
N ALA A 54 -5.14 3.53 -0.15
CA ALA A 54 -4.53 2.50 0.67
C ALA A 54 -4.87 2.78 2.15
N ILE A 55 -4.73 1.75 2.99
CA ILE A 55 -5.02 1.84 4.42
C ILE A 55 -3.91 1.14 5.19
N GLU A 56 -3.45 1.71 6.28
CA GLU A 56 -2.63 1.03 7.29
C GLU A 56 -3.52 0.60 8.47
N ILE A 57 -3.26 -0.60 8.98
CA ILE A 57 -3.96 -1.21 10.10
C ILE A 57 -2.99 -1.94 11.01
N ASP A 58 -3.01 -1.57 12.29
CA ASP A 58 -2.31 -2.32 13.33
C ASP A 58 -3.03 -3.60 13.70
N LEU A 59 -2.27 -4.68 13.80
CA LEU A 59 -2.79 -6.00 14.09
C LEU A 59 -2.05 -6.60 15.27
N THR A 60 -2.77 -6.79 16.37
CA THR A 60 -2.24 -7.43 17.58
C THR A 60 -2.87 -8.82 17.79
N PRO A 61 -2.07 -9.85 18.11
CA PRO A 61 -2.57 -11.16 18.44
C PRO A 61 -3.10 -11.23 19.87
N GLU A 62 -4.17 -11.99 20.06
CA GLU A 62 -4.75 -12.40 21.34
C GLU A 62 -5.02 -13.90 21.28
N LYS A 63 -5.12 -14.61 22.41
CA LYS A 63 -5.22 -16.09 22.42
C LYS A 63 -6.27 -16.70 21.47
N ASN A 64 -7.35 -15.97 21.20
CA ASN A 64 -8.46 -16.39 20.35
C ASN A 64 -8.43 -15.84 18.91
N GLY A 65 -7.46 -15.02 18.53
CA GLY A 65 -7.36 -14.50 17.16
C GLY A 65 -6.56 -13.20 17.03
N TRP A 66 -6.72 -12.55 15.89
CA TRP A 66 -6.09 -11.27 15.59
C TRP A 66 -7.10 -10.13 15.69
N TYR A 67 -6.64 -9.00 16.22
CA TYR A 67 -7.46 -7.81 16.45
C TYR A 67 -6.85 -6.60 15.78
N ALA A 68 -7.72 -5.74 15.24
CA ALA A 68 -7.34 -4.42 14.78
C ALA A 68 -7.09 -3.54 16.01
N ASP A 69 -5.84 -3.47 16.47
CA ASP A 69 -5.45 -2.83 17.72
C ASP A 69 -3.99 -2.40 17.68
N HIS A 70 -3.76 -1.10 17.83
CA HIS A 70 -2.43 -0.51 17.89
C HIS A 70 -1.77 -0.66 19.26
N ASP A 71 -2.55 -0.57 20.34
CA ASP A 71 -1.98 -0.46 21.70
C ASP A 71 -1.83 -1.82 22.39
N GLY A 72 -2.31 -2.89 21.73
CA GLY A 72 -2.25 -4.28 22.19
C GLY A 72 -2.94 -4.51 23.54
N LYS A 73 -4.02 -3.76 23.78
CA LYS A 73 -4.84 -3.85 24.98
C LYS A 73 -6.23 -4.09 24.47
N GLY A 74 -6.76 -5.32 24.47
CA GLY A 74 -8.06 -5.65 23.83
C GLY A 74 -9.25 -4.68 24.07
N THR A 75 -9.21 -3.81 25.08
CA THR A 75 -10.10 -2.64 25.27
C THR A 75 -10.00 -1.52 24.22
N THR A 76 -8.85 -1.34 23.56
CA THR A 76 -8.61 -0.35 22.49
C THR A 76 -8.89 -0.90 21.11
N ALA A 77 -9.04 -2.23 20.98
CA ALA A 77 -9.36 -2.88 19.73
C ALA A 77 -10.59 -2.26 19.04
N GLY A 78 -10.47 -2.06 17.74
CA GLY A 78 -11.55 -1.56 16.90
C GLY A 78 -12.49 -2.66 16.40
N GLY A 79 -12.01 -3.90 16.37
CA GLY A 79 -12.73 -5.11 15.97
C GLY A 79 -11.75 -6.28 15.81
N THR A 80 -12.25 -7.43 15.37
CA THR A 80 -11.35 -8.51 14.94
C THR A 80 -10.70 -8.14 13.59
N ALA A 81 -9.51 -8.66 13.31
CA ALA A 81 -8.84 -8.46 12.02
C ALA A 81 -9.76 -8.89 10.86
N ARG A 82 -10.42 -10.05 10.99
CA ARG A 82 -11.36 -10.55 9.98
C ARG A 82 -12.49 -9.57 9.71
N GLU A 83 -13.15 -9.06 10.76
CA GLU A 83 -14.28 -8.13 10.62
C GLU A 83 -13.88 -6.88 9.85
N VAL A 84 -12.77 -6.25 10.22
CA VAL A 84 -12.34 -4.99 9.60
C VAL A 84 -11.87 -5.23 8.16
N LEU A 85 -11.12 -6.31 7.90
CA LEU A 85 -10.64 -6.65 6.56
C LEU A 85 -11.79 -7.08 5.61
N GLU A 86 -12.80 -7.80 6.11
CA GLU A 86 -14.03 -8.10 5.35
C GLU A 86 -14.79 -6.82 5.00
N PHE A 87 -14.84 -5.86 5.92
CA PHE A 87 -15.46 -4.57 5.64
C PHE A 87 -14.70 -3.78 4.58
N MET A 88 -13.36 -3.72 4.65
CA MET A 88 -12.52 -3.12 3.60
C MET A 88 -12.73 -3.78 2.23
N ALA A 89 -12.72 -5.11 2.18
CA ALA A 89 -12.98 -5.88 0.97
C ALA A 89 -14.36 -5.56 0.37
N LYS A 90 -15.40 -5.46 1.21
CA LYS A 90 -16.74 -5.04 0.78
C LYS A 90 -16.76 -3.62 0.22
N GLN A 91 -16.02 -2.68 0.80
CA GLN A 91 -15.92 -1.31 0.27
C GLN A 91 -15.24 -1.29 -1.11
N ARG A 92 -14.20 -2.11 -1.30
CA ARG A 92 -13.57 -2.32 -2.61
C ARG A 92 -14.57 -2.85 -3.65
N ASP A 93 -15.34 -3.87 -3.30
CA ASP A 93 -16.36 -4.45 -4.19
C ASP A 93 -17.46 -3.45 -4.53
N ASN A 94 -17.76 -2.54 -3.62
CA ASN A 94 -18.67 -1.39 -3.83
C ASN A 94 -18.03 -0.24 -4.64
N GLY A 95 -16.84 -0.43 -5.21
CA GLY A 95 -16.22 0.50 -6.15
C GLY A 95 -15.24 1.50 -5.53
N LYS A 96 -14.91 1.39 -4.24
CA LYS A 96 -13.86 2.24 -3.64
C LYS A 96 -12.49 1.91 -4.24
N ALA A 97 -11.62 2.92 -4.31
CA ALA A 97 -10.31 2.84 -4.96
C ALA A 97 -9.22 2.10 -4.13
N LEU A 98 -9.58 1.39 -3.06
CA LEU A 98 -8.66 0.72 -2.15
C LEU A 98 -7.78 -0.30 -2.89
N THR A 99 -6.50 -0.02 -3.03
CA THR A 99 -5.53 -0.84 -3.79
C THR A 99 -4.83 -1.88 -2.92
N PHE A 100 -4.35 -1.45 -1.75
CA PHE A 100 -3.71 -2.34 -0.79
C PHE A 100 -3.98 -1.91 0.66
N VAL A 101 -3.72 -2.85 1.57
CA VAL A 101 -3.69 -2.63 3.01
C VAL A 101 -2.28 -2.91 3.52
N TRP A 102 -1.70 -1.97 4.26
CA TRP A 102 -0.47 -2.15 5.03
C TRP A 102 -0.82 -2.75 6.38
N LEU A 103 -0.35 -3.96 6.62
CA LEU A 103 -0.56 -4.73 7.84
C LEU A 103 0.62 -4.45 8.77
N ASP A 104 0.45 -3.58 9.77
CA ASP A 104 1.46 -3.39 10.82
C ASP A 104 1.30 -4.51 11.85
N VAL A 105 2.10 -5.57 11.70
CA VAL A 105 1.97 -6.80 12.49
C VAL A 105 2.72 -6.65 13.80
N LYS A 106 1.98 -6.58 14.91
CA LYS A 106 2.52 -6.53 16.26
C LYS A 106 2.76 -7.95 16.79
N ASP A 107 3.90 -8.15 17.46
CA ASP A 107 4.28 -9.41 18.13
C ASP A 107 3.95 -10.70 17.33
N PRO A 108 4.51 -10.87 16.12
CA PRO A 108 4.03 -11.89 15.17
C PRO A 108 4.25 -13.34 15.64
N ASP A 109 5.16 -13.57 16.60
CA ASP A 109 5.46 -14.87 17.19
C ASP A 109 4.72 -15.11 18.53
N HIS A 110 3.75 -14.26 18.91
CA HIS A 110 2.97 -14.40 20.14
C HIS A 110 2.36 -15.80 20.32
N CYS A 111 1.91 -16.40 19.21
CA CYS A 111 1.28 -17.71 19.19
C CYS A 111 2.00 -18.69 18.27
N GLU A 112 2.10 -19.93 18.75
CA GLU A 112 2.63 -21.05 17.99
C GLU A 112 1.75 -21.40 16.79
N LYS A 113 2.39 -22.03 15.79
CA LYS A 113 1.73 -22.54 14.59
C LYS A 113 0.47 -23.35 14.92
N GLY A 114 -0.62 -23.07 14.20
CA GLY A 114 -1.90 -23.77 14.36
C GLY A 114 -2.84 -23.14 15.39
N SER A 115 -2.38 -22.13 16.11
CA SER A 115 -3.24 -21.31 16.97
C SER A 115 -4.03 -20.27 16.15
N PRO A 116 -5.22 -19.83 16.61
CA PRO A 116 -6.00 -18.78 15.93
C PRO A 116 -5.27 -17.43 15.79
N CYS A 117 -4.29 -17.17 16.65
CA CYS A 117 -3.43 -16.00 16.65
C CYS A 117 -2.05 -16.24 16.02
N SER A 118 -1.82 -17.38 15.38
CA SER A 118 -0.58 -17.60 14.63
C SER A 118 -0.52 -16.69 13.40
N ILE A 119 0.68 -16.40 12.90
CA ILE A 119 0.85 -15.63 11.65
C ILE A 119 0.18 -16.30 10.46
N GLU A 120 0.14 -17.64 10.40
CA GLU A 120 -0.56 -18.35 9.34
C GLU A 120 -2.07 -18.08 9.37
N ALA A 121 -2.66 -18.04 10.58
CA ALA A 121 -4.07 -17.69 10.71
C ALA A 121 -4.34 -16.26 10.22
N LEU A 122 -3.45 -15.29 10.50
CA LEU A 122 -3.59 -13.93 9.96
C LEU A 122 -3.46 -13.90 8.44
N ARG A 123 -2.44 -14.55 7.88
CA ARG A 123 -2.24 -14.67 6.42
C ARG A 123 -3.46 -15.27 5.74
N ASP A 124 -4.02 -16.32 6.32
CA ASP A 124 -5.20 -16.99 5.76
C ASP A 124 -6.43 -16.06 5.84
N ILE A 125 -6.62 -15.29 6.92
CA ILE A 125 -7.63 -14.22 6.99
C ILE A 125 -7.42 -13.20 5.86
N VAL A 126 -6.19 -12.69 5.68
CA VAL A 126 -5.87 -11.67 4.67
C VAL A 126 -6.20 -12.17 3.27
N ARG A 127 -5.77 -13.38 2.92
CA ARG A 127 -6.04 -13.99 1.61
C ARG A 127 -7.52 -14.29 1.39
N ASP A 128 -8.21 -14.75 2.44
CA ASP A 128 -9.64 -15.07 2.37
C ASP A 128 -10.54 -13.85 2.27
N THR A 129 -10.05 -12.68 2.64
CA THR A 129 -10.80 -11.42 2.69
C THR A 129 -10.34 -10.49 1.57
N LEU A 130 -9.23 -9.77 1.77
CA LEU A 130 -8.66 -8.81 0.83
C LEU A 130 -8.37 -9.44 -0.54
N GLY A 131 -7.74 -10.62 -0.53
CA GLY A 131 -7.31 -11.30 -1.75
C GLY A 131 -8.46 -11.63 -2.71
N LYS A 132 -9.65 -11.95 -2.19
CA LYS A 132 -10.83 -12.27 -3.01
C LYS A 132 -11.43 -11.05 -3.72
N SER A 133 -11.32 -9.87 -3.11
CA SER A 133 -11.79 -8.60 -3.69
C SER A 133 -10.71 -7.86 -4.49
N GLY A 134 -9.54 -8.49 -4.68
CA GLY A 134 -8.42 -7.92 -5.39
C GLY A 134 -7.73 -6.76 -4.66
N VAL A 135 -7.93 -6.64 -3.35
CA VAL A 135 -7.12 -5.77 -2.49
C VAL A 135 -5.85 -6.52 -2.12
N ARG A 136 -4.72 -5.84 -2.21
CA ARG A 136 -3.39 -6.41 -1.98
C ARG A 136 -2.92 -6.18 -0.56
N ALA A 137 -1.94 -6.94 -0.09
CA ALA A 137 -1.43 -6.84 1.28
C ALA A 137 0.06 -6.48 1.33
N LEU A 138 0.41 -5.43 2.06
CA LEU A 138 1.79 -5.08 2.38
C LEU A 138 2.08 -5.49 3.82
N TRP A 139 2.96 -6.47 4.01
CA TRP A 139 3.35 -6.96 5.33
C TRP A 139 4.44 -6.08 5.94
N GLY A 140 4.11 -5.39 7.03
CA GLY A 140 5.05 -4.61 7.83
C GLY A 140 5.55 -5.41 9.05
N PHE A 141 6.86 -5.60 9.12
CA PHE A 141 7.54 -6.21 10.26
C PHE A 141 8.51 -5.21 10.87
N TYR A 142 8.07 -4.46 11.87
CA TYR A 142 8.96 -3.56 12.61
C TYR A 142 9.76 -4.36 13.64
N GLN A 143 11.10 -4.27 13.58
CA GLN A 143 12.05 -4.89 14.51
C GLN A 143 11.90 -6.41 14.73
N THR A 144 11.26 -7.11 13.80
CA THR A 144 10.90 -8.54 13.92
C THR A 144 11.39 -9.36 12.72
N GLN A 145 12.35 -8.85 11.94
CA GLN A 145 12.85 -9.47 10.71
C GLN A 145 13.64 -10.78 10.92
N THR A 146 13.94 -11.14 12.17
CA THR A 146 14.60 -12.42 12.50
C THR A 146 13.63 -13.50 13.00
N THR A 147 12.37 -13.12 13.22
CA THR A 147 11.32 -13.98 13.79
C THR A 147 10.96 -15.15 12.87
N ARG A 148 10.32 -16.17 13.46
CA ARG A 148 9.78 -17.29 12.69
C ARG A 148 8.69 -16.78 11.73
N SER A 149 7.81 -15.92 12.23
CA SER A 149 6.67 -15.44 11.47
C SER A 149 7.04 -14.56 10.28
N PHE A 150 8.08 -13.74 10.41
CA PHE A 150 8.67 -13.05 9.26
C PHE A 150 9.06 -14.05 8.15
N LYS A 151 9.79 -15.13 8.50
CA LYS A 151 10.23 -16.15 7.52
C LYS A 151 9.03 -16.86 6.87
N VAL A 152 7.99 -17.17 7.65
CA VAL A 152 6.76 -17.78 7.13
C VAL A 152 6.08 -16.90 6.08
N ILE A 153 6.00 -15.59 6.32
CA ILE A 153 5.43 -14.66 5.33
C ILE A 153 6.38 -14.50 4.14
N ARG A 154 7.67 -14.25 4.37
CA ARG A 154 8.70 -14.11 3.32
C ARG A 154 8.68 -15.27 2.34
N ASP A 155 8.77 -16.49 2.86
CA ASP A 155 8.85 -17.72 2.07
C ASP A 155 7.51 -18.09 1.42
N GLY A 156 6.42 -17.53 1.95
CA GLY A 156 5.05 -17.80 1.52
C GLY A 156 4.41 -16.71 0.68
N LEU A 157 5.09 -15.59 0.39
CA LEU A 157 4.53 -14.45 -0.35
C LEU A 157 3.93 -14.89 -1.68
N ASP A 158 2.70 -14.44 -1.96
CA ASP A 158 2.09 -14.60 -3.28
C ASP A 158 2.12 -13.30 -4.11
N LYS A 159 1.66 -13.36 -5.36
CA LYS A 159 1.70 -12.22 -6.30
C LYS A 159 0.90 -10.98 -5.86
N ASN A 160 -0.02 -11.12 -4.92
CA ASN A 160 -0.87 -10.06 -4.37
C ASN A 160 -0.33 -9.51 -3.05
N GLU A 161 0.83 -9.99 -2.61
CA GLU A 161 1.44 -9.61 -1.34
C GLU A 161 2.81 -8.98 -1.57
N ALA A 162 3.22 -8.08 -0.69
CA ALA A 162 4.57 -7.53 -0.64
C ALA A 162 5.01 -7.42 0.82
N MET A 163 6.28 -7.09 1.05
CA MET A 163 6.78 -6.78 2.39
C MET A 163 7.44 -5.41 2.39
N THR A 164 7.46 -4.78 3.56
CA THR A 164 8.20 -3.54 3.78
C THR A 164 9.21 -3.68 4.91
N PHE A 165 10.33 -2.98 4.76
CA PHE A 165 11.28 -2.75 5.84
C PHE A 165 11.39 -1.25 6.12
N SER A 166 11.25 -0.91 7.40
CA SER A 166 11.39 0.44 7.91
C SER A 166 12.84 0.69 8.33
N GLY A 167 13.46 1.75 7.83
CA GLY A 167 14.82 2.13 8.27
C GLY A 167 15.54 3.09 7.34
N GLU A 168 16.82 3.33 7.63
CA GLU A 168 17.71 4.05 6.73
C GLU A 168 17.90 3.28 5.41
N HIS A 169 18.15 3.97 4.30
CA HIS A 169 18.15 3.37 2.96
C HIS A 169 19.11 2.18 2.85
N GLN A 170 20.31 2.30 3.42
CA GLN A 170 21.32 1.24 3.36
C GLN A 170 20.89 0.03 4.19
N GLU A 171 20.24 0.24 5.34
CA GLU A 171 19.71 -0.85 6.15
C GLU A 171 18.63 -1.62 5.38
N ILE A 172 17.71 -0.92 4.72
CA ILE A 172 16.64 -1.53 3.91
C ILE A 172 17.24 -2.41 2.80
N VAL A 173 18.17 -1.87 2.01
CA VAL A 173 18.80 -2.59 0.90
C VAL A 173 19.61 -3.79 1.40
N ASP A 174 20.32 -3.62 2.52
CA ASP A 174 21.09 -4.69 3.15
C ASP A 174 20.19 -5.81 3.67
N THR A 175 19.06 -5.49 4.31
CA THR A 175 18.12 -6.49 4.81
C THR A 175 17.51 -7.29 3.65
N TYR A 176 17.09 -6.65 2.57
CA TYR A 176 16.64 -7.42 1.40
C TYR A 176 17.74 -8.29 0.81
N SER A 177 18.98 -7.81 0.75
CA SER A 177 20.09 -8.56 0.16
C SER A 177 20.52 -9.74 1.03
N LYS A 178 20.46 -9.61 2.36
CA LYS A 178 20.94 -10.62 3.32
C LYS A 178 19.84 -11.57 3.76
N ASP A 179 18.68 -11.03 4.12
CA ASP A 179 17.62 -11.77 4.81
C ASP A 179 16.44 -12.12 3.91
N ALA A 180 16.27 -11.44 2.77
CA ALA A 180 15.17 -11.68 1.83
C ALA A 180 15.59 -11.64 0.34
N PRO A 181 16.70 -12.28 -0.07
CA PRO A 181 17.23 -12.15 -1.42
C PRO A 181 16.30 -12.71 -2.50
N ASP A 182 15.45 -13.68 -2.14
CA ASP A 182 14.53 -14.35 -3.05
C ASP A 182 13.19 -13.62 -3.23
N VAL A 183 12.92 -12.58 -2.42
CA VAL A 183 11.71 -11.75 -2.59
C VAL A 183 11.85 -10.99 -3.91
N PRO A 184 10.88 -11.07 -4.84
CA PRO A 184 10.98 -10.35 -6.11
C PRO A 184 11.06 -8.85 -5.89
N ILE A 185 11.91 -8.15 -6.64
CA ILE A 185 12.16 -6.70 -6.52
C ILE A 185 10.85 -5.90 -6.42
N LYS A 186 9.87 -6.20 -7.27
CA LYS A 186 8.58 -5.51 -7.29
C LYS A 186 7.81 -5.59 -5.95
N GLN A 187 8.02 -6.65 -5.17
CA GLN A 187 7.41 -6.92 -3.86
C GLN A 187 8.28 -6.44 -2.68
N ARG A 188 9.40 -5.77 -2.96
CA ARG A 188 10.26 -5.14 -1.95
C ARG A 188 9.84 -3.69 -1.78
N VAL A 189 9.32 -3.36 -0.62
CA VAL A 189 9.00 -1.98 -0.23
C VAL A 189 10.01 -1.51 0.81
N GLY A 190 10.48 -0.28 0.67
CA GLY A 190 11.21 0.42 1.73
C GLY A 190 10.35 1.50 2.32
N ASP A 191 10.39 1.69 3.63
CA ASP A 191 9.72 2.81 4.27
C ASP A 191 10.61 3.50 5.30
N TYR A 192 10.35 4.78 5.54
CA TYR A 192 11.01 5.52 6.60
C TYR A 192 10.18 6.70 7.05
N GLY A 193 10.28 7.03 8.33
CA GLY A 193 9.33 7.91 8.95
C GLY A 193 9.58 8.13 10.43
N ALA A 194 8.68 8.91 11.02
CA ALA A 194 8.62 9.16 12.45
C ALA A 194 7.17 9.35 12.88
N ALA A 195 6.88 9.04 14.15
CA ALA A 195 5.55 9.26 14.73
C ALA A 195 5.09 10.70 14.56
N HIS A 196 6.00 11.67 14.64
CA HIS A 196 5.81 13.02 14.11
C HIS A 196 6.81 13.22 12.98
N ILE A 197 6.36 13.28 11.72
CA ILE A 197 7.27 13.36 10.57
C ILE A 197 8.17 14.61 10.57
N ALA A 198 7.86 15.61 11.40
CA ALA A 198 8.72 16.76 11.64
C ALA A 198 10.03 16.41 12.35
N ASP A 199 10.03 15.36 13.17
CA ASP A 199 11.16 14.95 13.98
C ASP A 199 12.22 14.31 13.08
N GLY A 200 13.36 14.99 12.94
CA GLY A 200 14.44 14.51 12.07
C GLY A 200 14.15 14.64 10.57
N PHE A 201 13.16 15.43 10.15
CA PHE A 201 12.77 15.48 8.72
C PHE A 201 13.89 15.87 7.75
N GLY A 202 14.65 16.92 8.09
CA GLY A 202 15.67 17.52 7.22
C GLY A 202 15.11 18.34 6.06
N ASP A 203 15.94 18.61 5.06
CA ASP A 203 15.60 19.36 3.85
C ASP A 203 15.89 18.60 2.54
N CYS A 204 16.24 17.31 2.66
CA CYS A 204 16.54 16.39 1.56
C CYS A 204 17.91 16.64 0.89
N THR A 205 18.78 17.45 1.52
CA THR A 205 20.14 17.74 1.05
C THR A 205 21.23 17.20 1.97
N GLU A 206 20.85 16.66 3.11
CA GLU A 206 21.77 16.03 4.05
C GLU A 206 22.41 14.77 3.44
N LYS A 207 23.39 14.22 4.15
CA LYS A 207 24.07 12.99 3.71
C LYS A 207 23.32 11.72 4.10
N SER A 208 22.66 11.72 5.25
CA SER A 208 21.99 10.56 5.84
C SER A 208 21.16 11.00 7.07
N TYR A 209 20.50 10.06 7.75
CA TYR A 209 19.71 10.14 8.99
C TYR A 209 18.40 10.92 8.93
N ASN A 210 18.34 11.95 8.08
CA ASN A 210 17.14 12.76 7.97
C ASN A 210 16.09 12.08 7.09
N THR A 211 14.83 12.09 7.54
CA THR A 211 13.74 11.36 6.89
C THR A 211 13.66 11.63 5.39
N CYS A 212 13.73 12.90 4.97
CA CYS A 212 13.64 13.23 3.56
C CYS A 212 14.85 12.75 2.75
N THR A 213 16.05 12.84 3.32
CA THR A 213 17.30 12.40 2.68
C THR A 213 17.33 10.89 2.51
N GLU A 214 17.00 10.14 3.58
CA GLU A 214 16.95 8.67 3.53
C GLU A 214 15.90 8.19 2.52
N LEU A 215 14.70 8.78 2.49
CA LEU A 215 13.67 8.42 1.52
C LEU A 215 14.04 8.77 0.08
N LYS A 216 14.77 9.87 -0.14
CA LYS A 216 15.30 10.23 -1.44
C LYS A 216 16.33 9.21 -1.91
N GLN A 217 17.21 8.75 -1.03
CA GLN A 217 18.19 7.72 -1.32
C GLN A 217 17.51 6.36 -1.58
N THR A 218 16.54 5.97 -0.76
CA THR A 218 15.73 4.75 -0.99
C THR A 218 14.97 4.82 -2.31
N SER A 219 14.51 6.01 -2.71
CA SER A 219 13.87 6.20 -4.02
C SER A 219 14.83 6.02 -5.19
N ALA A 220 16.08 6.50 -5.06
CA ALA A 220 17.12 6.21 -6.04
C ALA A 220 17.41 4.70 -6.13
N GLU A 221 17.40 3.98 -5.02
CA GLU A 221 17.58 2.51 -5.00
C GLU A 221 16.43 1.76 -5.71
N ARG A 222 15.21 2.27 -5.57
CA ARG A 222 14.05 1.78 -6.33
C ARG A 222 14.19 2.08 -7.82
N ASP A 223 14.63 3.27 -8.19
CA ASP A 223 14.83 3.67 -9.59
C ASP A 223 15.97 2.87 -10.26
N ASP A 224 16.97 2.45 -9.48
CA ASP A 224 18.05 1.53 -9.88
C ASP A 224 17.61 0.05 -9.90
N GLY A 225 16.34 -0.24 -9.62
CA GLY A 225 15.76 -1.58 -9.71
C GLY A 225 16.09 -2.49 -8.53
N LYS A 226 16.40 -1.95 -7.34
CA LYS A 226 16.61 -2.75 -6.12
C LYS A 226 15.34 -2.91 -5.29
N LEU A 227 14.38 -1.99 -5.45
CA LEU A 227 13.10 -1.97 -4.73
C LEU A 227 11.93 -1.74 -5.70
N GLY A 228 10.72 -2.08 -5.27
CA GLY A 228 9.48 -1.89 -6.02
C GLY A 228 8.75 -0.60 -5.67
N LYS A 229 8.74 -0.21 -4.38
CA LYS A 229 8.07 0.99 -3.86
C LYS A 229 8.82 1.59 -2.67
N VAL A 230 8.56 2.87 -2.41
CA VAL A 230 9.09 3.63 -1.28
C VAL A 230 7.97 4.44 -0.65
N LEU A 231 7.78 4.26 0.66
CA LEU A 231 6.69 4.86 1.42
C LEU A 231 7.24 5.69 2.60
N SER A 232 6.42 6.58 3.15
CA SER A 232 6.76 7.36 4.34
C SER A 232 5.61 7.42 5.34
N TRP A 233 5.92 7.78 6.59
CA TRP A 233 4.95 7.90 7.68
C TRP A 233 5.46 8.84 8.79
N THR A 234 4.63 9.47 9.63
CA THR A 234 3.20 9.77 9.44
C THR A 234 3.03 11.29 9.29
N SER A 235 2.39 11.76 8.21
CA SER A 235 2.09 13.19 8.02
C SER A 235 0.73 13.57 8.60
N ASP A 236 0.65 14.71 9.28
CA ASP A 236 -0.63 15.30 9.71
C ASP A 236 -1.03 16.54 8.91
N LYS A 237 -2.12 17.19 9.33
CA LYS A 237 -2.70 18.40 8.71
C LYS A 237 -1.80 19.65 8.71
N THR A 238 -0.67 19.60 9.40
CA THR A 238 0.31 20.70 9.52
C THR A 238 1.57 20.46 8.70
N ASP A 239 1.65 19.31 8.03
CA ASP A 239 2.85 18.84 7.33
C ASP A 239 2.84 19.12 5.82
N THR A 240 1.99 20.04 5.34
CA THR A 240 1.86 20.35 3.91
C THR A 240 3.20 20.46 3.20
N LYS A 241 4.13 21.29 3.70
CA LYS A 241 5.47 21.46 3.09
C LYS A 241 6.29 20.17 3.05
N ARG A 242 6.18 19.31 4.07
CA ARG A 242 6.88 18.03 4.12
C ARG A 242 6.29 17.06 3.11
N VAL A 243 4.97 17.01 2.98
CA VAL A 243 4.30 16.27 1.91
C VAL A 243 4.80 16.72 0.54
N GLU A 244 4.92 18.03 0.30
CA GLU A 244 5.49 18.55 -0.96
C GLU A 244 6.93 18.08 -1.19
N GLN A 245 7.78 18.13 -0.16
CA GLN A 245 9.18 17.69 -0.25
C GLN A 245 9.29 16.17 -0.48
N LEU A 246 8.46 15.38 0.19
CA LEU A 246 8.45 13.93 0.04
C LEU A 246 8.04 13.50 -1.37
N LEU A 247 6.96 14.09 -1.90
CA LEU A 247 6.46 13.74 -3.23
C LEU A 247 7.29 14.35 -4.35
N GLY A 248 7.79 15.57 -4.15
CA GLY A 248 8.48 16.38 -5.16
C GLY A 248 9.99 16.23 -5.20
N THR A 249 10.64 16.07 -4.05
CA THR A 249 12.11 16.01 -3.93
C THR A 249 12.60 14.61 -3.60
N ALA A 250 11.94 13.92 -2.67
CA ALA A 250 12.31 12.54 -2.33
C ALA A 250 11.69 11.51 -3.29
N HIS A 251 10.70 11.89 -4.09
CA HIS A 251 10.06 11.04 -5.10
C HIS A 251 9.45 9.73 -4.56
N ILE A 252 8.96 9.72 -3.32
CA ILE A 252 8.30 8.53 -2.74
C ILE A 252 6.94 8.25 -3.38
N ASP A 253 6.46 7.00 -3.36
CA ASP A 253 5.19 6.63 -4.00
C ASP A 253 3.98 6.77 -3.09
N GLY A 254 4.17 6.90 -1.77
CA GLY A 254 3.03 6.96 -0.87
C GLY A 254 3.39 7.41 0.53
N ILE A 255 2.38 7.91 1.23
CA ILE A 255 2.50 8.51 2.55
C ILE A 255 1.37 7.99 3.44
N ILE A 256 1.72 7.49 4.62
CA ILE A 256 0.81 7.31 5.73
C ILE A 256 0.44 8.70 6.27
N TYR A 257 -0.85 8.98 6.34
CA TYR A 257 -1.38 10.26 6.80
C TYR A 257 -2.50 10.08 7.82
N GLY A 258 -2.68 11.07 8.69
CA GLY A 258 -3.75 11.09 9.69
C GLY A 258 -3.26 11.67 11.01
N TYR A 259 -3.71 11.09 12.12
CA TYR A 259 -3.22 11.45 13.44
C TYR A 259 -2.02 10.61 13.82
N HIS A 260 -1.08 11.19 14.56
CA HIS A 260 0.10 10.48 15.06
C HIS A 260 -0.24 9.41 16.11
N MET A 261 -1.19 9.71 17.01
CA MET A 261 -1.43 8.93 18.23
C MET A 261 -2.91 8.58 18.45
N ALA A 262 -3.74 8.68 17.40
CA ALA A 262 -5.18 8.46 17.50
C ALA A 262 -5.71 7.69 16.29
N ASP A 263 -6.80 6.96 16.50
CA ASP A 263 -7.52 6.26 15.44
C ASP A 263 -8.03 7.24 14.37
N TYR A 264 -8.06 6.81 13.12
CA TYR A 264 -8.58 7.61 12.03
C TYR A 264 -10.08 7.95 12.21
N ASP A 265 -10.47 9.18 11.91
CA ASP A 265 -11.87 9.64 11.94
C ASP A 265 -12.19 10.63 10.81
N GLN A 266 -13.43 11.14 10.79
CA GLN A 266 -13.87 12.12 9.78
C GLN A 266 -13.10 13.45 9.80
N ASN A 267 -12.38 13.78 10.87
CA ASN A 267 -11.65 15.05 10.99
C ASN A 267 -10.21 14.96 10.44
N ALA A 268 -9.74 13.78 10.06
CA ALA A 268 -8.42 13.56 9.46
C ALA A 268 -8.31 14.01 7.98
N LYS A 269 -9.41 14.48 7.37
CA LYS A 269 -9.48 14.84 5.94
C LYS A 269 -8.40 15.85 5.50
N GLN A 270 -8.06 16.82 6.33
CA GLN A 270 -7.09 17.84 5.93
C GLN A 270 -5.70 17.25 5.61
N ALA A 271 -5.27 16.22 6.34
CA ALA A 271 -4.00 15.54 6.06
C ALA A 271 -4.03 14.81 4.71
N PHE A 272 -5.18 14.28 4.29
CA PHE A 272 -5.37 13.76 2.93
C PHE A 272 -5.29 14.88 1.88
N ASP A 273 -5.94 16.02 2.15
CA ASP A 273 -6.02 17.13 1.21
C ASP A 273 -4.63 17.66 0.84
N ASP A 274 -3.66 17.64 1.75
CA ASP A 274 -2.27 18.03 1.48
C ASP A 274 -1.63 17.16 0.37
N ILE A 275 -1.83 15.84 0.42
CA ILE A 275 -1.36 14.90 -0.61
C ILE A 275 -2.11 15.15 -1.93
N LYS A 276 -3.44 15.20 -1.87
CA LYS A 276 -4.30 15.35 -3.05
C LYS A 276 -4.03 16.66 -3.79
N ASN A 277 -3.90 17.76 -3.06
CA ASN A 277 -3.64 19.08 -3.62
C ASN A 277 -2.28 19.14 -4.32
N TYR A 278 -1.23 18.53 -3.72
CA TYR A 278 0.08 18.45 -4.36
C TYR A 278 0.03 17.64 -5.66
N VAL A 279 -0.64 16.48 -5.63
CA VAL A 279 -0.82 15.63 -6.82
C VAL A 279 -1.58 16.37 -7.93
N ASP A 280 -2.69 17.04 -7.59
CA ASP A 280 -3.49 17.79 -8.57
C ASP A 280 -2.73 18.95 -9.22
N LYS A 281 -1.91 19.64 -8.43
CA LYS A 281 -1.03 20.72 -8.91
C LYS A 281 0.07 20.21 -9.85
N ASN A 282 0.46 18.94 -9.73
CA ASN A 282 1.52 18.28 -10.50
C ASN A 282 1.00 17.15 -11.40
N LYS A 283 -0.24 17.27 -11.89
CA LYS A 283 -0.93 16.24 -12.70
C LYS A 283 -0.23 15.80 -13.98
N ASP A 284 0.74 16.57 -14.45
CA ASP A 284 1.52 16.24 -15.65
C ASP A 284 2.51 15.10 -15.38
N THR A 285 2.90 14.89 -14.11
CA THR A 285 3.86 13.86 -13.70
C THR A 285 3.33 12.92 -12.62
N LEU A 286 2.31 13.33 -11.85
CA LEU A 286 1.72 12.56 -10.76
C LEU A 286 0.23 12.33 -10.97
N ARG A 287 -0.29 11.28 -10.34
CA ARG A 287 -1.74 11.07 -10.17
C ARG A 287 -2.00 10.26 -8.91
N MET A 288 -3.21 10.34 -8.38
CA MET A 288 -3.62 9.41 -7.34
C MET A 288 -3.69 7.99 -7.94
N ALA A 289 -3.18 7.01 -7.20
CA ALA A 289 -3.37 5.61 -7.55
C ALA A 289 -4.88 5.30 -7.58
N SER A 290 -5.27 4.55 -8.60
CA SER A 290 -6.62 4.08 -8.89
C SER A 290 -6.74 2.60 -8.55
N ARG A 291 -7.97 2.08 -8.63
CA ARG A 291 -8.23 0.67 -8.37
C ARG A 291 -7.44 -0.30 -9.27
N ASP A 292 -7.05 0.14 -10.46
CA ASP A 292 -6.36 -0.68 -11.47
C ASP A 292 -4.83 -0.51 -11.43
N ASP A 293 -4.32 0.27 -10.48
CA ASP A 293 -2.90 0.30 -10.18
C ASP A 293 -2.51 -0.95 -9.40
N VAL A 294 -1.50 -1.62 -9.95
CA VAL A 294 -0.86 -2.77 -9.33
C VAL A 294 0.35 -2.24 -8.56
N PRO A 295 0.32 -2.20 -7.22
CA PRO A 295 1.46 -1.70 -6.45
C PRO A 295 2.70 -2.60 -6.56
N TRP A 296 2.55 -3.88 -6.97
CA TRP A 296 3.65 -4.83 -7.21
C TRP A 296 3.34 -5.97 -8.20
#